data_AF-A0A1B7W4C2-F1
#
_entry.id   AF-A0A1B7W4C2-F1
#
_cell.length_a   1.000
_cell.length_b   1.000
_cell.length_c   1.000
_cell.angle_alpha   90.00
_cell.angle_beta   90.00
_cell.angle_gamma   90.00
#
_symmetry.space_group_name_H-M   'P 1'
#
loop_
_entity.id
_entity.type
_entity.pdbx_description
1 polymer ?
#
loop_
_entity_poly.entity_id
_entity_poly.type
_entity_poly.pdbx_seq_one_letter_code
_entity_poly.pdbx_strand_id
1 'polypeptide(L)'
;MLKEDYPPGALVMRQITPRGSKLLPAWEGPYLVVQRSRSGAYLLRDSTNDLLVQKVPASQLRLVSYEGALSPDSFEVDHVVSHRGPQGDRSYLIRWKGFAPEFDSWVKQGDVETLACIADYWDKLRQQPSPTPQSRDHGGGGGGAPRKRKSPPRNHRRNTRPRRK
;
A
#
# COMPACT_ATOMS: atom_id res chain seq x y z
N MET A 1 -32.88 11.29 1.75
CA MET A 1 -31.49 11.69 1.42
C MET A 1 -30.68 10.42 1.20
N LEU A 2 -30.23 10.16 -0.02
CA LEU A 2 -29.34 9.02 -0.29
C LEU A 2 -27.97 9.39 0.27
N LYS A 3 -27.47 8.62 1.25
CA LYS A 3 -26.06 8.71 1.66
C LYS A 3 -25.24 8.22 0.48
N GLU A 4 -24.45 9.09 -0.13
CA GLU A 4 -23.52 8.66 -1.17
C GLU A 4 -22.45 7.79 -0.51
N ASP A 5 -22.29 6.55 -0.99
CA ASP A 5 -21.31 5.60 -0.44
C ASP A 5 -19.87 6.11 -0.62
N TYR A 6 -19.63 6.80 -1.74
CA TYR A 6 -18.35 7.41 -2.08
C TYR A 6 -18.56 8.87 -2.50
N PRO A 7 -18.08 9.85 -1.72
CA PRO A 7 -18.31 11.26 -2.04
C PRO A 7 -17.46 11.70 -3.24
N PRO A 8 -17.90 12.73 -4.00
CA PRO A 8 -17.06 13.39 -4.99
C PRO A 8 -15.72 13.82 -4.39
N GLY A 9 -14.64 13.59 -5.13
CA GLY A 9 -13.27 13.80 -4.68
C GLY A 9 -12.65 12.58 -4.02
N ALA A 10 -13.38 11.57 -3.56
CA ALA A 10 -12.79 10.38 -2.95
C ALA A 10 -11.92 9.58 -3.94
N LEU A 11 -10.86 8.94 -3.45
CA LEU A 11 -10.11 7.93 -4.21
C LEU A 11 -10.74 6.55 -3.99
N VAL A 12 -10.99 5.83 -5.08
CA VAL A 12 -11.56 4.47 -5.07
C VAL A 12 -10.77 3.54 -5.99
N MET A 13 -10.62 2.28 -5.62
CA MET A 13 -10.20 1.22 -6.55
C MET A 13 -11.40 0.69 -7.31
N ARG A 14 -11.19 0.33 -8.59
CA ARG A 14 -12.21 -0.37 -9.41
C ARG A 14 -11.89 -1.85 -9.52
N GLN A 15 -12.90 -2.70 -9.42
CA GLN A 15 -12.77 -4.14 -9.63
C GLN A 15 -12.59 -4.47 -11.12
N ILE A 16 -11.57 -5.24 -11.47
CA ILE A 16 -11.36 -5.71 -12.85
C ILE A 16 -12.36 -6.83 -13.16
N THR A 17 -13.23 -6.62 -14.15
CA THR A 17 -14.24 -7.59 -14.62
C THR A 17 -14.21 -7.70 -16.14
N PRO A 18 -14.02 -8.90 -16.74
CA PRO A 18 -13.80 -10.18 -16.06
C PRO A 18 -12.45 -10.19 -15.32
N ARG A 19 -12.40 -10.91 -14.19
CA ARG A 19 -11.15 -11.10 -13.48
C ARG A 19 -10.17 -11.84 -14.39
N GLY A 20 -8.96 -11.31 -14.54
CA GLY A 20 -7.87 -12.02 -15.20
C GLY A 20 -7.44 -13.27 -14.42
N SER A 21 -6.21 -13.73 -14.66
CA SER A 21 -5.61 -14.80 -13.84
C SER A 21 -5.70 -14.46 -12.34
N LYS A 22 -5.83 -15.48 -11.48
CA LYS A 22 -5.79 -15.33 -10.01
C LYS A 22 -4.54 -14.58 -9.52
N LEU A 23 -3.48 -14.56 -10.32
CA LEU A 23 -2.21 -13.91 -10.05
C LEU A 23 -2.21 -12.41 -10.38
N LEU A 24 -3.17 -11.90 -11.16
CA LEU A 24 -3.27 -10.48 -11.46
C LEU A 24 -4.06 -9.75 -10.36
N PRO A 25 -3.74 -8.46 -10.09
CA PRO A 25 -4.52 -7.64 -9.18
C PRO A 25 -6.01 -7.67 -9.55
N ALA A 26 -6.87 -7.97 -8.58
CA ALA A 26 -8.33 -7.98 -8.81
C ALA A 26 -8.93 -6.56 -8.84
N TRP A 27 -8.12 -5.56 -8.47
CA TRP A 27 -8.49 -4.16 -8.33
C TRP A 27 -7.44 -3.32 -9.03
N GLU A 28 -7.87 -2.35 -9.81
CA GLU A 28 -7.01 -1.41 -10.52
C GLU A 28 -7.21 0.01 -10.00
N GLY A 29 -6.11 0.78 -10.07
CA GLY A 29 -5.99 2.23 -9.90
C GLY A 29 -6.56 2.82 -8.60
N PRO A 30 -5.94 3.84 -7.99
CA PRO A 30 -6.75 4.84 -7.31
C PRO A 30 -7.39 5.73 -8.38
N TYR A 31 -8.72 5.69 -8.49
CA TYR A 31 -9.52 6.59 -9.31
C TYR A 31 -10.18 7.65 -8.46
N LEU A 32 -10.27 8.87 -8.98
CA LEU A 32 -10.99 9.95 -8.34
C LEU A 32 -12.49 9.86 -8.70
N VAL A 33 -13.35 9.86 -7.67
CA VAL A 33 -14.80 9.94 -7.84
C VAL A 33 -15.16 11.33 -8.31
N VAL A 34 -15.70 11.44 -9.52
CA VAL A 34 -16.18 12.73 -10.05
C VAL A 34 -17.61 12.97 -9.61
N GLN A 35 -18.49 12.00 -9.83
CA GLN A 35 -19.90 12.13 -9.48
C GLN A 35 -20.61 10.77 -9.46
N ARG A 36 -21.68 10.67 -8.65
CA ARG A 36 -22.69 9.61 -8.74
C ARG A 36 -23.83 10.02 -9.69
N SER A 37 -24.19 9.14 -10.63
CA SER A 37 -25.36 9.29 -11.49
C SER A 37 -26.66 9.04 -10.71
N ARG A 38 -27.78 9.51 -11.24
CA ARG A 38 -29.12 9.22 -10.68
C ARG A 38 -29.44 7.72 -10.61
N SER A 39 -28.82 6.91 -11.48
CA SER A 39 -28.96 5.45 -11.48
C SER A 39 -28.08 4.74 -10.46
N GLY A 40 -27.25 5.48 -9.69
CA GLY A 40 -26.37 4.93 -8.67
C GLY A 40 -25.02 4.43 -9.17
N ALA A 41 -24.65 4.71 -10.42
CA ALA A 41 -23.33 4.41 -10.97
C ALA A 41 -22.41 5.62 -10.85
N TYR A 42 -21.11 5.39 -10.70
CA TYR A 42 -20.11 6.44 -10.50
C TYR A 42 -19.35 6.72 -11.80
N LEU A 43 -19.05 8.00 -12.00
CA LEU A 43 -18.10 8.53 -12.96
C LEU A 43 -16.76 8.69 -12.27
N LEU A 44 -15.73 8.10 -12.86
CA LEU A 44 -14.39 8.03 -12.30
C LEU A 44 -13.40 8.75 -13.22
N ARG A 45 -12.35 9.29 -12.63
CA ARG A 45 -11.22 9.90 -13.34
C ARG A 45 -9.93 9.21 -12.94
N ASP A 46 -9.02 8.99 -13.89
CA ASP A 46 -7.69 8.45 -13.62
C ASP A 46 -6.67 9.54 -13.25
N SER A 47 -5.40 9.13 -13.13
CA SER A 47 -4.28 10.04 -12.85
C SER A 47 -3.85 10.90 -14.03
N THR A 48 -4.19 10.54 -15.28
CA THR A 48 -3.96 11.36 -16.47
C THR A 48 -5.07 12.38 -16.69
N ASN A 49 -5.98 12.49 -15.73
CA ASN A 49 -7.13 13.38 -15.74
C ASN A 49 -8.23 12.99 -16.74
N ASP A 50 -8.18 11.78 -17.29
CA ASP A 50 -9.16 11.26 -18.23
C ASP A 50 -10.33 10.58 -17.50
N LEU A 51 -11.52 10.75 -18.05
CA LEU A 51 -12.72 10.11 -17.52
C LEU A 51 -12.83 8.68 -18.02
N LEU A 52 -13.15 7.76 -17.10
CA LEU A 52 -13.51 6.42 -17.48
C LEU A 52 -14.84 6.43 -18.22
N VAL A 53 -14.80 5.93 -19.46
CA VAL A 53 -15.95 5.83 -20.37
C VAL A 53 -17.07 4.97 -19.76
N GLN A 54 -16.72 3.98 -18.94
CA GLN A 54 -17.67 3.05 -18.35
C GLN A 54 -18.17 3.53 -16.98
N LYS A 55 -19.49 3.59 -16.81
CA LYS A 55 -20.13 3.86 -15.52
C LYS A 55 -19.96 2.65 -14.59
N VAL A 56 -19.48 2.88 -13.37
CA VAL A 56 -19.12 1.80 -12.44
C VAL A 56 -20.11 1.74 -11.27
N PRO A 57 -20.76 0.60 -10.99
CA PRO A 57 -21.64 0.46 -9.84
C PRO A 57 -20.86 0.46 -8.52
N ALA A 58 -21.51 0.87 -7.43
CA ALA A 58 -20.90 0.94 -6.09
C ALA A 58 -20.25 -0.36 -5.63
N SER A 59 -20.80 -1.52 -6.03
CA SER A 59 -20.30 -2.85 -5.67
C SER A 59 -18.94 -3.18 -6.27
N GLN A 60 -18.56 -2.51 -7.36
CA GLN A 60 -17.27 -2.68 -8.03
C GLN A 60 -16.25 -1.64 -7.56
N LEU A 61 -16.56 -0.84 -6.54
CA LEU A 61 -15.69 0.19 -6.00
C LEU A 61 -15.24 -0.18 -4.59
N ARG A 62 -14.01 0.22 -4.26
CA ARG A 62 -13.50 0.20 -2.88
C ARG A 62 -12.90 1.54 -2.55
N LEU A 63 -13.36 2.15 -1.46
CA LEU A 63 -12.79 3.39 -0.98
C LEU A 63 -11.34 3.20 -0.55
N VAL A 64 -10.47 4.08 -1.02
CA VAL A 64 -9.07 4.21 -0.63
C VAL A 64 -8.92 5.42 0.29
N SER A 65 -9.45 6.58 -0.10
CA SER A 65 -9.36 7.82 0.67
C SER A 65 -10.58 8.70 0.44
N TYR A 66 -11.05 9.39 1.48
CA TYR A 66 -12.14 10.37 1.37
C TYR A 66 -11.67 11.72 0.81
N GLU A 67 -10.39 12.07 0.92
CA GLU A 67 -9.88 13.44 0.67
C GLU A 67 -9.27 13.63 -0.73
N GLY A 68 -9.36 12.65 -1.63
CA GLY A 68 -8.86 12.77 -3.01
C GLY A 68 -7.35 12.81 -3.18
N ALA A 69 -6.62 12.91 -2.07
CA ALA A 69 -5.22 12.60 -1.97
C ALA A 69 -5.05 11.25 -1.26
N LEU A 70 -4.10 10.45 -1.73
CA LEU A 70 -3.46 9.49 -0.84
C LEU A 70 -2.85 10.30 0.31
N SER A 71 -2.79 9.72 1.52
CA SER A 71 -2.14 10.38 2.64
C SER A 71 -0.80 10.96 2.19
N PRO A 72 -0.37 12.16 2.63
CA PRO A 72 0.98 12.66 2.35
C PRO A 72 2.09 11.68 2.78
N ASP A 73 1.75 10.68 3.60
CA ASP A 73 2.63 9.61 4.04
C ASP A 73 2.49 8.30 3.22
N SER A 74 1.72 8.29 2.12
CA SER A 74 1.58 7.16 1.20
C SER A 74 2.66 7.20 0.11
N PHE A 75 3.39 6.10 -0.05
CA PHE A 75 4.49 5.98 -1.02
C PHE A 75 4.32 4.72 -1.87
N GLU A 76 4.78 4.76 -3.12
CA GLU A 76 4.71 3.61 -4.02
C GLU A 76 5.71 2.52 -3.58
N VAL A 77 5.20 1.29 -3.42
CA VAL A 77 6.00 0.11 -3.09
C VAL A 77 6.67 -0.41 -4.37
N ASP A 78 7.98 -0.65 -4.30
CA ASP A 78 8.69 -1.42 -5.33
C ASP A 78 8.54 -2.92 -5.05
N HIS A 79 9.04 -3.41 -3.91
CA HIS A 79 8.84 -4.80 -3.48
C HIS A 79 9.03 -4.99 -1.96
N VAL A 80 8.57 -6.12 -1.44
CA VAL A 80 8.84 -6.54 -0.06
C VAL A 80 10.23 -7.21 -0.01
N VAL A 81 11.08 -6.72 0.88
CA VAL A 81 12.45 -7.22 1.10
C VAL A 81 12.44 -8.35 2.14
N SER A 82 11.69 -8.18 3.22
CA SER A 82 11.66 -9.11 4.35
C SER A 82 10.36 -9.03 5.13
N HIS A 83 10.13 -9.98 6.03
CA HIS A 83 8.98 -10.00 6.94
C HIS A 83 9.42 -10.33 8.37
N ARG A 84 8.61 -9.90 9.35
CA ARG A 84 8.78 -10.28 10.76
C ARG A 84 7.44 -10.37 11.48
N GLY A 85 7.43 -11.09 12.61
CA GLY A 85 6.26 -11.23 13.46
C GLY A 85 5.29 -12.35 13.03
N PRO A 86 4.31 -12.68 13.88
CA PRO A 86 3.31 -13.70 13.61
C PRO A 86 2.31 -13.24 12.55
N GLN A 87 1.56 -14.17 11.94
CA GLN A 87 0.61 -13.86 10.85
C GLN A 87 -0.42 -12.77 11.19
N GLY A 88 -0.83 -12.66 12.46
CA GLY A 88 -1.81 -11.65 12.90
C GLY A 88 -1.23 -10.26 13.25
N ASP A 89 0.09 -10.13 13.40
CA ASP A 89 0.78 -8.85 13.71
C ASP A 89 2.05 -8.72 12.87
N ARG A 90 1.95 -9.13 11.61
CA ARG A 90 3.09 -9.19 10.70
C ARG A 90 3.46 -7.79 10.22
N SER A 91 4.76 -7.53 10.14
CA SER A 91 5.31 -6.35 9.48
C SER A 91 6.19 -6.77 8.32
N TYR A 92 6.22 -5.95 7.28
CA TYR A 92 7.01 -6.14 6.07
C TYR A 92 8.05 -5.02 5.95
N LEU A 93 9.28 -5.38 5.60
CA LEU A 93 10.31 -4.42 5.22
C LEU A 93 10.10 -4.07 3.75
N ILE A 94 9.76 -2.82 3.47
CA ILE A 94 9.36 -2.34 2.15
C ILE A 94 10.53 -1.62 1.48
N ARG A 95 10.87 -2.02 0.25
CA ARG A 95 11.63 -1.20 -0.70
C ARG A 95 10.68 -0.21 -1.36
N TRP A 96 10.99 1.07 -1.25
CA TRP A 96 10.21 2.14 -1.86
C TRP A 96 10.70 2.43 -3.28
N LYS A 97 9.77 2.63 -4.21
CA LYS A 97 10.13 2.88 -5.61
C LYS A 97 10.84 4.22 -5.77
N GLY A 98 11.99 4.20 -6.43
CA GLY A 98 12.83 5.39 -6.63
C GLY A 98 13.67 5.79 -5.40
N PHE A 99 13.68 5.00 -4.33
CA PHE A 99 14.50 5.21 -3.15
C PHE A 99 15.56 4.11 -2.97
N ALA A 100 16.67 4.48 -2.34
CA ALA A 100 17.74 3.56 -2.00
C ALA A 100 17.36 2.61 -0.84
N PRO A 101 18.02 1.44 -0.71
CA PRO A 101 17.78 0.48 0.38
C PRO A 101 17.87 1.06 1.79
N GLU A 102 18.62 2.14 1.97
CA GLU A 102 18.76 2.86 3.25
C GLU A 102 17.43 3.45 3.76
N PHE A 103 16.47 3.66 2.86
CA PHE A 103 15.13 4.15 3.19
C PHE A 103 14.13 3.03 3.42
N ASP A 104 14.55 1.76 3.32
CA ASP A 104 13.68 0.62 3.58
C ASP A 104 13.11 0.71 4.99
N SER A 105 11.80 0.50 5.12
CA SER A 105 11.12 0.69 6.40
C SER A 105 10.12 -0.41 6.69
N TRP A 106 9.93 -0.69 7.98
CA TRP A 106 9.00 -1.70 8.45
C TRP A 106 7.58 -1.14 8.51
N VAL A 107 6.70 -1.69 7.67
CA VAL A 107 5.28 -1.31 7.54
C VAL A 107 4.40 -2.47 8.04
N LYS A 108 3.33 -2.16 8.78
CA LYS A 108 2.40 -3.20 9.26
C LYS A 108 1.60 -3.76 8.09
N GLN A 109 1.21 -5.03 8.17
CA GLN A 109 0.39 -5.67 7.14
C GLN A 109 -0.91 -4.89 6.81
N GLY A 110 -1.54 -4.27 7.80
CA GLY A 110 -2.76 -3.47 7.59
C GLY A 110 -2.52 -2.12 6.89
N ASP A 111 -1.28 -1.62 6.89
CA ASP A 111 -0.91 -0.34 6.28
C ASP A 111 -0.36 -0.52 4.84
N VAL A 112 -0.19 -1.77 4.39
CA VAL A 112 0.21 -2.08 3.01
C VAL A 112 -1.05 -2.22 2.15
N GLU A 113 -1.34 -1.22 1.34
CA GLU A 113 -2.52 -1.20 0.49
C GLU A 113 -2.42 -2.17 -0.71
N THR A 114 -1.20 -2.42 -1.21
CA THR A 114 -0.97 -3.27 -2.38
C THR A 114 -0.75 -4.72 -1.98
N LEU A 115 -1.82 -5.52 -1.94
CA LEU A 115 -1.72 -6.96 -1.61
C LEU A 115 -0.90 -7.78 -2.62
N ALA A 116 -0.74 -7.30 -3.86
CA ALA A 116 0.01 -7.99 -4.90
C ALA A 116 1.50 -8.16 -4.55
N CYS A 117 2.16 -7.11 -4.03
CA CYS A 117 3.58 -7.18 -3.70
C CYS A 117 3.87 -8.15 -2.53
N ILE A 118 2.90 -8.30 -1.62
CA ILE A 118 2.95 -9.30 -0.54
C ILE A 118 2.83 -10.71 -1.12
N ALA A 119 1.89 -10.93 -2.06
CA ALA A 119 1.72 -12.22 -2.69
C ALA A 119 2.99 -12.66 -3.44
N ASP A 120 3.55 -11.76 -4.25
CA ASP A 120 4.79 -12.00 -5.01
C ASP A 120 5.96 -12.38 -4.10
N TYR A 121 6.06 -11.72 -2.94
CA TYR A 121 7.07 -12.02 -1.94
C TYR A 121 6.95 -13.44 -1.37
N TRP A 122 5.74 -13.87 -1.02
CA TRP A 122 5.49 -15.22 -0.52
C TRP A 122 5.68 -16.29 -1.60
N ASP A 123 5.32 -15.99 -2.84
CA ASP A 123 5.58 -16.86 -3.98
C ASP A 123 7.08 -17.09 -4.19
N LYS A 124 7.87 -16.01 -4.18
CA LYS A 124 9.34 -16.10 -4.27
C LYS A 124 9.93 -16.90 -3.11
N LEU A 125 9.44 -16.70 -1.89
CA LEU A 125 9.95 -17.42 -0.73
C LEU A 125 9.64 -18.92 -0.77
N ARG A 126 8.47 -19.32 -1.30
CA ARG A 126 8.11 -20.73 -1.50
C ARG A 126 8.97 -21.44 -2.56
N GLN A 127 9.47 -20.69 -3.54
CA GLN A 127 10.31 -21.21 -4.61
C GLN A 127 11.80 -21.29 -4.23
N GLN A 128 12.21 -20.65 -3.15
CA GLN A 128 13.58 -20.73 -2.63
C GLN A 128 13.74 -22.00 -1.78
N PRO A 129 14.69 -22.90 -2.09
CA PRO A 129 15.08 -23.96 -1.15
C PRO A 129 15.64 -23.30 0.11
N SER A 130 15.23 -23.78 1.29
CA SER A 130 15.53 -23.17 2.59
C SER A 130 17.02 -22.81 2.76
N PRO A 131 17.35 -21.57 3.18
CA PRO A 131 18.73 -21.23 3.49
C PRO A 131 19.16 -21.98 4.76
N THR A 132 20.29 -22.67 4.66
CA THR A 132 21.00 -23.30 5.77
C THR A 132 21.33 -22.22 6.83
N PRO A 133 21.33 -22.52 8.14
CA PRO A 133 21.59 -21.51 9.17
C PRO A 133 23.05 -21.04 9.07
N GLN A 134 23.28 -19.80 8.63
CA GLN A 134 24.60 -19.19 8.69
C GLN A 134 24.89 -18.68 10.10
N SER A 135 25.96 -19.22 10.69
CA SER A 135 26.56 -18.81 11.95
C SER A 135 26.97 -17.33 11.91
N ARG A 136 26.66 -16.61 13.00
CA ARG A 136 27.15 -15.24 13.23
C ARG A 136 28.68 -15.27 13.35
N ASP A 137 29.37 -14.52 12.52
CA ASP A 137 30.77 -14.12 12.77
C ASP A 137 30.92 -12.60 12.69
N HIS A 138 31.74 -12.07 13.59
CA HIS A 138 31.93 -10.66 13.89
C HIS A 138 32.95 -10.00 12.94
N GLY A 139 32.76 -8.73 12.56
CA GLY A 139 33.80 -7.93 11.89
C GLY A 139 33.33 -6.50 11.61
N GLY A 140 34.08 -5.50 12.10
CA GLY A 140 33.68 -4.09 12.17
C GLY A 140 34.41 -3.12 11.23
N GLY A 141 34.06 -1.83 11.36
CA GLY A 141 34.73 -0.64 10.80
C GLY A 141 34.28 -0.26 9.38
N GLY A 142 33.97 0.98 9.01
CA GLY A 142 34.01 2.28 9.67
C GLY A 142 34.13 3.40 8.60
N GLY A 143 33.36 4.48 8.73
CA GLY A 143 33.76 5.83 8.30
C GLY A 143 33.19 6.41 6.99
N GLY A 144 32.52 7.58 7.10
CA GLY A 144 32.31 8.54 6.00
C GLY A 144 31.13 9.51 6.22
N ALA A 145 31.42 10.78 6.56
CA ALA A 145 30.45 11.86 6.85
C ALA A 145 30.12 12.76 5.61
N PRO A 146 29.43 13.91 5.74
CA PRO A 146 27.97 14.10 5.79
C PRO A 146 27.42 14.93 4.61
N ARG A 147 26.20 14.67 4.10
CA ARG A 147 25.46 15.64 3.23
C ARG A 147 23.93 15.62 3.43
N LYS A 148 23.35 16.81 3.31
CA LYS A 148 22.01 17.27 3.72
C LYS A 148 20.82 16.62 2.97
N ARG A 149 19.74 16.32 3.75
CA ARG A 149 18.27 16.29 3.44
C ARG A 149 17.81 15.25 2.38
N LYS A 150 16.72 14.50 2.50
CA LYS A 150 15.44 14.63 3.25
C LYS A 150 15.04 13.26 3.83
N SER A 151 14.39 13.25 4.99
CA SER A 151 13.91 12.03 5.66
C SER A 151 12.49 11.67 5.23
N PRO A 152 12.15 10.38 5.07
CA PRO A 152 10.76 9.94 5.03
C PRO A 152 10.09 10.18 6.40
N PRO A 153 8.77 10.42 6.44
CA PRO A 153 8.07 10.79 7.66
C PRO A 153 8.13 9.66 8.70
N ARG A 154 8.55 10.04 9.91
CA ARG A 154 8.67 9.15 11.06
C ARG A 154 7.28 8.99 11.69
N ASN A 155 6.65 7.83 11.49
CA ASN A 155 5.36 7.50 12.09
C ASN A 155 5.47 7.49 13.63
N HIS A 156 5.03 8.57 14.27
CA HIS A 156 4.87 8.67 15.72
C HIS A 156 3.40 8.44 16.08
N ARG A 157 2.96 7.18 16.16
CA ARG A 157 1.82 6.86 17.01
C ARG A 157 2.31 6.47 18.39
N ARG A 158 2.27 7.48 19.27
CA ARG A 158 2.52 7.42 20.71
C ARG A 158 1.53 6.43 21.34
N ASN A 159 2.05 5.37 21.93
CA ASN A 159 1.29 4.48 22.80
C ASN A 159 1.16 5.18 24.16
N THR A 160 -0.04 5.61 24.54
CA THR A 160 -0.34 5.97 25.94
C THR A 160 -1.45 5.07 26.46
N ARG A 161 -1.03 4.01 27.15
CA ARG A 161 -1.85 3.34 28.17
C ARG A 161 -2.06 4.31 29.34
N PRO A 162 -3.26 4.48 29.89
CA PRO A 162 -3.41 4.87 31.27
C PRO A 162 -3.33 3.63 32.18
N ARG A 163 -2.49 3.72 33.21
CA ARG A 163 -2.52 2.81 34.37
C ARG A 163 -3.72 3.18 35.27
N ARG A 164 -4.26 2.14 35.91
CA ARG A 164 -5.26 2.11 37.00
C ARG A 164 -5.22 3.29 37.98
N LYS A 165 -6.41 3.64 38.49
CA LYS A 165 -6.70 3.60 39.92
C LYS A 165 -7.90 2.69 40.14
#